data_AF-A0A9E5NAE6-F1
#
_entry.id   AF-A0A9E5NAE6-F1
#
_cell.length_a   1.000
_cell.length_b   1.000
_cell.length_c   1.000
_cell.angle_alpha   90.00
_cell.angle_beta   90.00
_cell.angle_gamma   90.00
#
_symmetry.space_group_name_H-M   'P 1'
#
loop_
_entity.id
_entity.type
_entity.pdbx_description
1 polymer ?
#
loop_
_entity_poly.entity_id
_entity_poly.type
_entity_poly.pdbx_seq_one_letter_code
_entity_poly.pdbx_strand_id
1 'polypeptide(L)' 'AMNTQRAVRRLRPDPVDDALILRLIELALKAPSGSNAQNWE' A
#
# COMPACT_ATOMS: atom_id res chain seq x y z
N ALA A 1 -10.03 9.62 7.19
CA ALA A 1 -9.00 9.17 6.24
C ALA A 1 -9.61 8.83 4.88
N MET A 2 -10.47 7.81 4.77
CA MET A 2 -10.97 7.35 3.46
C MET A 2 -11.83 8.40 2.71
N ASN A 3 -12.69 9.15 3.40
CA ASN A 3 -13.58 10.15 2.76
C ASN A 3 -12.84 11.28 2.03
N THR A 4 -11.61 11.58 2.45
CA THR A 4 -10.79 12.65 1.87
C THR A 4 -9.73 12.13 0.90
N GLN A 5 -9.51 10.81 0.80
CA GLN A 5 -8.54 10.20 -0.10
C GLN A 5 -8.94 10.44 -1.57
N ARG A 6 -7.95 10.69 -2.44
CA ARG A 6 -8.14 10.97 -3.87
C ARG A 6 -7.03 10.29 -4.70
N ALA A 7 -7.31 10.01 -5.97
CA ALA A 7 -6.28 9.58 -6.92
C ALA A 7 -5.38 10.77 -7.31
N VAL A 8 -4.10 10.70 -6.94
CA VAL A 8 -3.08 11.72 -7.23
C VAL A 8 -2.38 11.40 -8.54
N ARG A 9 -2.21 12.40 -9.44
CA ARG A 9 -1.64 12.24 -10.80
C ARG A 9 -0.32 12.97 -11.03
N ARG A 10 0.25 13.59 -9.99
CA ARG A 10 1.60 14.18 -9.98
C ARG A 10 2.29 13.83 -8.67
N LEU A 11 3.51 13.33 -8.76
CA LEU A 11 4.34 12.96 -7.62
C LEU A 11 5.56 13.86 -7.55
N ARG A 12 6.05 14.10 -6.32
CA ARG A 12 7.36 14.72 -6.10
C ARG A 12 8.47 13.71 -6.39
N PRO A 13 9.68 14.16 -6.79
CA PRO A 13 10.81 13.27 -7.02
C PRO A 13 11.49 12.83 -5.71
N ASP A 14 11.22 13.52 -4.60
CA ASP A 14 11.80 13.22 -3.30
C ASP A 14 11.44 11.79 -2.87
N PRO A 15 12.40 10.99 -2.40
CA PRO A 15 12.14 9.64 -1.95
C PRO A 15 11.29 9.64 -0.67
N VAL A 16 10.56 8.55 -0.49
CA VAL A 16 9.87 8.23 0.77
C VAL A 16 10.74 7.26 1.56
N ASP A 17 10.71 7.34 2.89
CA ASP A 17 11.42 6.41 3.76
C ASP A 17 10.95 4.96 3.54
N ASP A 18 11.91 4.05 3.32
CA ASP A 18 11.67 2.62 3.11
C ASP A 18 10.86 2.00 4.26
N ALA A 19 11.07 2.45 5.50
CA ALA A 19 10.33 1.95 6.65
C ALA A 19 8.81 2.20 6.52
N LEU A 20 8.43 3.34 5.93
CA LEU A 20 7.03 3.64 5.67
C LEU A 20 6.46 2.74 4.57
N ILE A 21 7.23 2.50 3.50
CA ILE A 21 6.84 1.61 2.40
C ILE A 21 6.62 0.19 2.91
N LEU A 22 7.58 -0.35 3.66
CA LEU A 22 7.47 -1.68 4.27
C LEU A 22 6.25 -1.78 5.18
N ARG A 23 5.98 -0.75 5.99
CA ARG A 23 4.80 -0.73 6.86
C ARG A 23 3.48 -0.77 6.09
N LEU A 24 3.40 -0.10 4.94
CA LEU A 24 2.20 -0.13 4.09
C LEU A 24 2.00 -1.52 3.47
N ILE A 25 3.08 -2.17 3.03
CA ILE A 25 3.04 -3.54 2.50
C ILE A 25 2.60 -4.52 3.58
N GLU A 26 3.15 -4.45 4.79
CA GLU A 26 2.72 -5.28 5.94
C GLU A 26 1.22 -5.18 6.23
N LEU A 27 0.64 -3.99 6.05
CA LEU A 27 -0.80 -3.80 6.21
C LEU A 27 -1.59 -4.44 5.07
N ALA A 28 -1.09 -4.37 3.82
CA ALA A 28 -1.72 -5.00 2.66
C ALA A 28 -1.76 -6.53 2.77
N LEU A 29 -0.69 -7.15 3.31
CA LEU A 29 -0.59 -8.60 3.51
C LEU A 29 -1.67 -9.18 4.44
N LYS A 30 -2.37 -8.35 5.20
CA LYS A 30 -3.45 -8.80 6.11
C LYS A 30 -4.79 -9.00 5.40
N ALA A 31 -4.89 -8.68 4.10
CA ALA A 31 -6.11 -8.90 3.35
C ALA A 31 -6.42 -10.40 3.21
N PRO A 32 -7.69 -10.84 3.34
CA PRO A 32 -8.05 -12.20 3.04
C PRO A 32 -7.89 -12.49 1.54
N SER A 33 -7.47 -13.70 1.20
CA SER A 33 -7.42 -14.19 -0.18
C SER A 33 -8.14 -15.53 -0.32
N GLY A 34 -8.66 -15.82 -1.52
CA GLY A 34 -9.31 -17.10 -1.82
C GLY A 34 -8.35 -18.26 -1.54
N SER A 35 -8.80 -19.24 -0.75
CA SER A 35 -7.98 -20.37 -0.30
C SER A 35 -6.66 -19.97 0.38
N ASN A 36 -6.56 -18.75 0.93
CA ASN A 36 -5.31 -18.17 1.43
C ASN A 36 -4.16 -18.18 0.41
N ALA A 37 -4.47 -18.08 -0.89
CA ALA A 37 -3.49 -18.21 -1.96
C ALA A 37 -2.45 -17.07 -1.99
N GLN A 38 -2.76 -15.89 -1.43
CA GLN A 38 -1.85 -14.73 -1.35
C GLN A 38 -1.08 -14.46 -2.64
N ASN A 39 -1.77 -14.51 -3.78
CA ASN A 39 -1.21 -14.51 -5.14
C ASN A 39 -0.84 -13.11 -5.66
N TRP A 40 -0.31 -12.26 -4.79
CA TRP A 40 0.17 -10.91 -5.08
C TRP A 40 1.70 -10.87 -5.08
N GLU A 41 2.27 -9.92 -5.83
CA GLU A 41 3.71 -9.65 -5.94
C GLU A 41 3.95 -8.15 -5.81
#